data_AF-A0A7C2VN43-F1
#
_entry.id   AF-A0A7C2VN43-F1
#
_cell.length_a   1.000
_cell.length_b   1.000
_cell.length_c   1.000
_cell.angle_alpha   90.00
_cell.angle_beta   90.00
_cell.angle_gamma   90.00
#
_symmetry.space_group_name_H-M   'P 1'
#
loop_
_entity.id
_entity.type
_entity.pdbx_description
1 polymer ?
#
loop_
_entity_poly.entity_id
_entity_poly.type
_entity_poly.pdbx_seq_one_letter_code
_entity_poly.pdbx_strand_id
1 'polypeptide(L)'
;MAEEEKKLARVVKNVFKDVACSHISPFFYSLITLHLKKKLADDPYEVALRKPASFYSELEKTLSGGVEVFIYMLATKLVEEYNVDVSPRELLTLLREESEEAKQKLKEIWVKVASEAEKKLY
;
A
#
# COMPACT_ATOMS: atom_id res chain seq x y z
N MET A 1 -13.70 -9.69 8.99
CA MET A 1 -12.48 -9.77 8.15
C MET A 1 -11.92 -11.16 8.29
N ALA A 2 -11.65 -11.83 7.17
CA ALA A 2 -11.03 -13.14 7.17
C ALA A 2 -9.57 -13.03 7.67
N GLU A 3 -9.03 -14.10 8.27
CA GLU A 3 -7.64 -14.14 8.76
C GLU A 3 -6.63 -13.81 7.65
N GLU A 4 -6.95 -14.22 6.42
CA GLU A 4 -6.17 -13.93 5.22
C GLU A 4 -6.08 -12.43 4.90
N GLU A 5 -7.16 -11.67 5.07
CA GLU A 5 -7.17 -10.22 4.82
C GLU A 5 -6.32 -9.47 5.84
N LYS A 6 -6.33 -9.91 7.11
CA LYS A 6 -5.44 -9.36 8.14
C LYS A 6 -3.98 -9.65 7.85
N LYS A 7 -3.68 -10.85 7.34
CA LYS A 7 -2.32 -11.21 6.90
C LYS A 7 -1.87 -10.32 5.74
N LEU A 8 -2.70 -10.13 4.73
CA LEU A 8 -2.42 -9.22 3.62
C LEU A 8 -2.22 -7.78 4.11
N ALA A 9 -3.07 -7.27 5.01
CA ALA A 9 -2.93 -5.92 5.55
C ALA A 9 -1.59 -5.73 6.28
N ARG A 10 -1.08 -6.75 6.96
CA ARG A 10 0.27 -6.72 7.56
C ARG A 10 1.37 -6.65 6.50
N VAL A 11 1.22 -7.35 5.37
CA VAL A 11 2.16 -7.27 4.24
C VAL A 11 2.16 -5.85 3.66
N VAL A 12 0.97 -5.29 3.35
CA VAL A 12 0.84 -3.90 2.88
C VAL A 12 1.52 -2.93 3.84
N LYS A 13 1.24 -3.06 5.14
CA LYS A 13 1.83 -2.24 6.19
C LYS A 13 3.35 -2.33 6.21
N ASN A 14 3.91 -3.53 6.09
CA ASN A 14 5.35 -3.75 6.15
C ASN A 14 6.05 -3.14 4.94
N VAL A 15 5.52 -3.36 3.73
CA VAL A 15 6.06 -2.75 2.50
C VAL A 15 5.99 -1.23 2.58
N PHE A 16 4.85 -0.67 3.00
CA PHE A 16 4.67 0.76 3.17
C PHE A 16 5.65 1.35 4.19
N LYS A 17 5.78 0.68 5.34
CA LYS A 17 6.75 1.07 6.39
C LYS A 17 8.16 1.08 5.85
N ASP A 18 8.52 0.03 5.13
CA ASP A 18 9.86 -0.11 4.61
C ASP A 18 10.19 0.98 3.59
N VAL A 19 9.31 1.25 2.60
CA VAL A 19 9.46 2.39 1.67
C VAL A 19 9.61 3.71 2.43
N ALA A 20 8.70 4.00 3.35
CA ALA A 20 8.68 5.25 4.09
C ALA A 20 9.93 5.44 4.97
N CYS A 21 10.41 4.38 5.62
CA CYS A 21 11.59 4.42 6.48
C CYS A 21 12.90 4.50 5.68
N SER A 22 13.01 3.77 4.57
CA SER A 22 14.25 3.68 3.79
C SER A 22 14.47 4.88 2.87
N HIS A 23 13.41 5.47 2.32
CA HIS A 23 13.51 6.56 1.35
C HIS A 23 13.29 7.95 1.96
N ILE A 24 12.62 8.05 3.11
CA ILE A 24 12.24 9.35 3.69
C ILE A 24 12.68 9.46 5.13
N SER A 25 11.96 8.85 6.08
CA SER A 25 12.37 8.71 7.48
C SER A 25 11.37 7.87 8.29
N PRO A 26 11.81 7.23 9.39
CA PRO A 26 10.89 6.60 10.36
C PRO A 26 9.88 7.59 10.99
N PHE A 27 10.26 8.85 11.13
CA PHE A 27 9.38 9.91 11.62
C PHE A 27 8.24 10.19 10.64
N PHE A 28 8.55 10.27 9.34
CA PHE A 28 7.56 10.42 8.27
C PHE A 28 6.54 9.28 8.27
N TYR A 29 7.00 8.02 8.35
CA TYR A 29 6.10 6.87 8.48
C TYR A 29 5.13 7.01 9.66
N SER A 30 5.66 7.41 10.81
CA SER A 30 4.90 7.56 12.05
C SER A 30 3.83 8.66 11.93
N LEU A 31 4.19 9.81 11.33
CA LEU A 31 3.28 10.94 11.12
C LEU A 31 2.13 10.61 10.15
N ILE A 32 2.43 9.99 9.01
CA ILE A 32 1.39 9.58 8.05
C ILE A 32 0.48 8.54 8.67
N THR A 33 1.06 7.51 9.30
CA THR A 33 0.26 6.44 9.91
C THR A 33 -0.68 7.01 10.98
N LEU A 34 -0.22 7.99 11.77
CA LEU A 34 -1.05 8.68 12.74
C LEU A 34 -2.17 9.50 12.06
N HIS A 35 -1.86 10.22 10.97
CA HIS A 35 -2.87 10.96 10.21
C HIS A 35 -3.93 10.04 9.61
N LEU A 36 -3.50 8.98 8.92
CA LEU A 36 -4.40 8.01 8.31
C LEU A 36 -5.28 7.34 9.37
N LYS A 37 -4.73 6.94 10.52
CA LYS A 37 -5.53 6.38 11.64
C LYS A 37 -6.54 7.35 12.23
N LYS A 38 -6.27 8.66 12.19
CA LYS A 38 -7.22 9.68 12.66
C LYS A 38 -8.36 9.92 11.67
N LYS A 39 -8.12 9.70 10.37
CA LYS A 39 -9.07 9.98 9.30
C LYS A 39 -9.85 8.74 8.86
N LEU A 40 -9.22 7.59 8.91
CA LEU A 40 -9.80 6.29 8.62
C LEU A 40 -10.21 5.66 9.95
N ALA A 41 -11.49 5.34 10.11
CA ALA A 41 -12.03 4.77 11.35
C ALA A 41 -11.47 3.36 11.68
N ASP A 42 -10.84 2.71 10.71
CA ASP A 42 -10.25 1.38 10.79
C ASP A 42 -8.72 1.45 10.60
N ASP A 43 -8.02 0.31 10.73
CA ASP A 43 -6.60 0.25 10.39
C ASP A 43 -6.37 0.68 8.92
N PRO A 44 -5.48 1.67 8.66
CA PRO A 44 -5.30 2.22 7.32
C PRO A 44 -4.98 1.19 6.25
N TYR A 45 -4.25 0.14 6.60
CA TYR A 45 -3.82 -0.88 5.65
C TYR A 45 -4.92 -1.92 5.38
N GLU A 46 -5.83 -2.12 6.33
CA GLU A 46 -7.07 -2.83 6.07
C GLU A 46 -8.02 -2.02 5.18
N VAL A 47 -8.03 -0.69 5.31
CA VAL A 47 -8.77 0.20 4.40
C VAL A 47 -8.14 0.21 3.01
N ALA A 48 -6.81 0.17 2.90
CA ALA A 48 -6.12 0.08 1.61
C ALA A 48 -6.56 -1.13 0.78
N LEU A 49 -6.91 -2.25 1.43
CA LEU A 49 -7.41 -3.45 0.75
C LEU A 49 -8.90 -3.37 0.42
N ARG A 50 -9.73 -2.84 1.33
CA ARG A 50 -11.20 -2.82 1.18
C ARG A 50 -11.72 -1.64 0.36
N LYS A 51 -11.12 -0.47 0.57
CA LYS A 51 -11.52 0.82 -0.01
C LYS A 51 -10.26 1.57 -0.48
N PRO A 52 -9.57 1.07 -1.52
CA PRO A 52 -8.32 1.64 -2.00
C PRO A 52 -8.45 3.13 -2.35
N ALA A 53 -9.54 3.54 -3.02
CA ALA A 53 -9.80 4.95 -3.34
C ALA A 53 -9.91 5.84 -2.09
N SER A 54 -10.55 5.37 -1.03
CA SER A 54 -10.64 6.12 0.23
C SER A 54 -9.27 6.23 0.92
N PHE A 55 -8.50 5.15 0.93
CA PHE A 55 -7.13 5.16 1.44
C PHE A 55 -6.25 6.14 0.66
N TYR A 56 -6.30 6.06 -0.68
CA TYR A 56 -5.56 6.93 -1.57
C TYR A 56 -5.94 8.40 -1.37
N SER A 57 -7.24 8.71 -1.28
CA SER A 57 -7.71 10.08 -1.08
C SER A 57 -7.19 10.68 0.24
N GLU A 58 -7.19 9.93 1.33
CA GLU A 58 -6.65 10.42 2.61
C GLU A 58 -5.12 10.54 2.58
N LEU A 59 -4.43 9.65 1.86
CA LEU A 59 -2.99 9.74 1.64
C LEU A 59 -2.62 10.97 0.80
N GLU A 60 -3.37 11.24 -0.27
CA GLU A 60 -3.22 12.42 -1.13
C GLU A 60 -3.50 13.72 -0.36
N LYS A 61 -4.53 13.77 0.49
CA LYS A 61 -4.74 14.94 1.38
C LYS A 61 -3.60 15.14 2.36
N THR A 62 -2.97 14.06 2.82
CA THR A 62 -1.85 14.12 3.78
C THR A 62 -0.54 14.54 3.12
N LEU A 63 -0.27 14.07 1.90
CA LEU A 63 1.00 14.26 1.19
C LEU A 63 0.94 15.30 0.08
N SER A 64 -0.25 15.77 -0.29
CA SER A 64 -0.47 16.61 -1.46
C SER A 64 0.21 15.99 -2.70
N GLY A 65 0.93 16.77 -3.51
CA GLY A 65 1.67 16.26 -4.67
C GLY A 65 2.76 15.22 -4.35
N GLY A 66 3.15 15.05 -3.08
CA GLY A 66 4.10 14.02 -2.65
C GLY A 66 3.54 12.59 -2.73
N VAL A 67 2.21 12.42 -2.85
CA VAL A 67 1.61 11.08 -2.93
C VAL A 67 2.06 10.34 -4.18
N GLU A 68 2.16 11.00 -5.34
CA GLU A 68 2.52 10.33 -6.59
C GLU A 68 3.97 9.84 -6.57
N VAL A 69 4.87 10.63 -6.00
CA VAL A 69 6.26 10.24 -5.76
C VAL A 69 6.32 9.05 -4.80
N PHE A 70 5.49 9.04 -3.75
CA PHE A 70 5.43 7.92 -2.82
C PHE A 70 4.87 6.64 -3.46
N ILE A 71 3.83 6.73 -4.29
CA ILE A 71 3.31 5.60 -5.07
C ILE A 71 4.36 5.09 -6.07
N TYR A 72 5.14 5.99 -6.67
CA TYR A 72 6.27 5.60 -7.53
C TYR A 72 7.29 4.76 -6.76
N MET A 73 7.73 5.22 -5.58
CA MET A 73 8.67 4.47 -4.74
C MET A 73 8.09 3.11 -4.29
N LEU A 74 6.79 3.05 -4.00
CA LEU A 74 6.10 1.78 -3.72
C LEU A 74 6.18 0.84 -4.92
N ALA A 75 5.77 1.28 -6.11
CA ALA A 75 5.80 0.46 -7.32
C ALA A 75 7.20 -0.04 -7.64
N THR A 76 8.22 0.83 -7.55
CA THR A 76 9.62 0.46 -7.75
C THR A 76 10.03 -0.65 -6.78
N LYS A 77 9.70 -0.52 -5.49
CA LYS A 77 10.00 -1.58 -4.51
C LYS A 77 9.27 -2.89 -4.80
N LEU A 78 8.02 -2.84 -5.25
CA LEU A 78 7.26 -4.04 -5.63
C LEU A 78 7.94 -4.81 -6.77
N VAL A 79 8.46 -4.08 -7.77
CA VAL A 79 9.19 -4.68 -8.89
C VAL A 79 10.54 -5.22 -8.42
N GLU A 80 11.35 -4.40 -7.76
CA GLU A 80 12.74 -4.73 -7.41
C GLU A 80 12.86 -5.82 -6.34
N GLU A 81 11.99 -5.79 -5.33
CA GLU A 81 12.10 -6.70 -4.19
C GLU A 81 11.12 -7.86 -4.23
N TYR A 82 9.98 -7.70 -4.89
CA TYR A 82 8.94 -8.74 -4.89
C TYR A 82 8.68 -9.30 -6.28
N ASN A 83 9.43 -8.88 -7.31
CA ASN A 83 9.26 -9.33 -8.69
C ASN A 83 7.80 -9.23 -9.17
N VAL A 84 7.06 -8.26 -8.64
CA VAL A 84 5.67 -8.00 -9.02
C VAL A 84 5.67 -6.91 -10.07
N ASP A 85 5.45 -7.32 -11.32
CA ASP A 85 5.38 -6.42 -12.46
C ASP A 85 4.12 -5.54 -12.38
N VAL A 86 4.28 -4.35 -11.80
CA VAL A 86 3.26 -3.31 -11.75
C VAL A 86 3.92 -1.97 -11.98
N SER A 87 3.44 -1.24 -12.98
CA SER A 87 3.98 0.10 -13.24
C SER A 87 3.47 1.11 -12.19
N PRO A 88 4.23 2.19 -11.88
CA PRO A 88 3.76 3.26 -11.01
C PRO A 88 2.40 3.84 -11.41
N ARG A 89 2.17 4.01 -12.72
CA ARG A 89 0.91 4.54 -13.26
C ARG A 89 -0.23 3.56 -13.05
N GLU A 90 0.02 2.28 -13.28
CA GLU A 90 -0.97 1.23 -13.06
C GLU A 90 -1.35 1.13 -11.58
N LEU A 91 -0.37 1.12 -10.67
CA LEU A 91 -0.64 1.08 -9.23
C LEU A 91 -1.44 2.30 -8.79
N LEU A 92 -1.11 3.49 -9.31
CA LEU A 92 -1.86 4.72 -9.05
C LEU A 92 -3.31 4.63 -9.52
N THR A 93 -3.54 4.11 -10.73
CA THR A 93 -4.89 3.90 -11.27
C THR A 93 -5.69 2.94 -10.40
N LEU A 94 -5.12 1.78 -10.04
CA LEU A 94 -5.76 0.78 -9.19
C LEU A 94 -6.11 1.31 -7.80
N LEU A 95 -5.30 2.23 -7.27
CA LEU A 95 -5.55 2.87 -5.99
C LEU A 95 -6.64 3.94 -6.05
N ARG A 96 -6.87 4.57 -7.21
CA ARG A 96 -7.89 5.61 -7.41
C ARG A 96 -9.24 5.05 -7.85
N GLU A 97 -9.25 3.89 -8.49
CA GLU A 97 -10.45 3.32 -9.09
C GLU A 97 -11.33 2.60 -8.05
N GLU A 98 -12.65 2.79 -8.17
CA GLU A 98 -13.64 2.18 -7.25
C GLU A 98 -14.24 0.87 -7.77
N SER A 99 -13.87 0.44 -8.98
CA SER A 99 -14.36 -0.78 -9.62
C SER A 99 -13.95 -2.04 -8.85
N GLU A 100 -14.78 -3.08 -8.90
CA GLU A 100 -14.45 -4.36 -8.26
C GLU A 100 -13.29 -5.04 -8.97
N GLU A 101 -13.16 -4.86 -10.28
CA GLU A 101 -12.02 -5.33 -11.08
C GLU A 101 -10.69 -4.73 -10.59
N ALA A 102 -10.66 -3.41 -10.34
CA ALA A 102 -9.46 -2.75 -9.82
C ALA A 102 -9.11 -3.23 -8.41
N LYS A 103 -10.10 -3.37 -7.52
CA LYS A 103 -9.90 -3.91 -6.16
C LYS A 103 -9.35 -5.33 -6.19
N GLN A 104 -9.91 -6.18 -7.06
CA GLN A 104 -9.49 -7.56 -7.21
C GLN A 104 -8.04 -7.63 -7.73
N LYS A 105 -7.71 -6.84 -8.76
CA LYS A 105 -6.34 -6.77 -9.29
C LYS A 105 -5.34 -6.23 -8.26
N LEU A 106 -5.71 -5.22 -7.47
CA LEU A 106 -4.89 -4.73 -6.38
C LEU A 106 -4.66 -5.80 -5.31
N LYS A 107 -5.71 -6.56 -4.97
CA LYS A 107 -5.59 -7.69 -4.03
C LYS A 107 -4.65 -8.77 -4.56
N GLU A 108 -4.73 -9.11 -5.84
CA GLU A 108 -3.82 -10.08 -6.49
C GLU A 108 -2.36 -9.63 -6.45
N ILE A 109 -2.10 -8.33 -6.64
CA ILE A 109 -0.76 -7.74 -6.47
C ILE A 109 -0.26 -8.03 -5.04
N TRP A 110 -1.06 -7.70 -4.01
CA TRP A 110 -0.64 -7.90 -2.63
C TRP A 110 -0.51 -9.38 -2.23
N VAL A 111 -1.31 -10.28 -2.83
CA VAL A 111 -1.16 -11.73 -2.66
C VAL A 111 0.18 -12.21 -3.24
N LYS A 112 0.57 -11.74 -4.43
CA LYS A 112 1.88 -12.04 -5.01
C LYS A 112 3.01 -11.53 -4.13
N VAL A 113 2.91 -10.29 -3.64
CA VAL A 113 3.89 -9.72 -2.69
C VAL A 113 4.00 -10.58 -1.43
N ALA A 114 2.88 -11.04 -0.87
CA ALA A 114 2.88 -11.89 0.32
C ALA A 114 3.58 -13.23 0.06
N SER A 115 3.33 -13.86 -1.09
CA SER A 115 4.00 -15.10 -1.50
C SER A 115 5.51 -14.93 -1.63
N GLU A 116 5.96 -13.83 -2.24
CA GLU A 116 7.38 -13.53 -2.41
C GLU A 116 8.06 -13.12 -1.09
N ALA A 117 7.34 -12.42 -0.21
CA ALA A 117 7.81 -12.11 1.14
C ALA A 117 8.04 -13.38 1.99
N GLU A 118 7.18 -14.38 1.84
CA GLU A 118 7.33 -15.67 2.53
C GLU A 118 8.53 -16.45 2.01
N LYS A 119 8.78 -16.45 0.69
CA LYS A 119 9.95 -17.10 0.09
C LYS A 119 11.28 -16.50 0.56
N LYS A 120 11.31 -15.21 0.92
CA LYS A 120 12.51 -14.55 1.45
C LYS A 120 12.81 -14.88 2.92
N LEU A 121 11.85 -15.46 3.65
CA LEU A 121 12.01 -15.83 5.05
C LEU A 121 12.48 -17.28 5.24
N TYR A 122 12.63 -18.04 4.14
CA TYR A 122 13.13 -19.42 4.08
C TYR A 122 14.29 -19.54 3.08
#